data_AF-A0A8K0K931-F1
#
_entry.id   AF-A0A8K0K931-F1
#
_cell.length_a   1.000
_cell.length_b   1.000
_cell.length_c   1.000
_cell.angle_alpha   90.00
_cell.angle_beta   90.00
_cell.angle_gamma   90.00
#
_symmetry.space_group_name_H-M   'P 1'
#
loop_
_entity.id
_entity.type
_entity.pdbx_description
1 polymer ?
#
loop_
_entity_poly.entity_id
_entity_poly.type
_entity_poly.pdbx_seq_one_letter_code
_entity_poly.pdbx_strand_id
1 'polypeptide(L)'
;MMQDRATTIHWHGVIMKETPHSDGVAELTQCAISPGITFRYVFKAFLGGTHFWHSHEGLQKMDGIIGNLVVRVPPEEDVNISEYDLDLREHTLLITDWIHDLTDDRLPGVRHRLNATSQHRPNNFLLNGIGRYVVSDMNILR
;
A
#
# COMPACT_ATOMS: atom_id res chain seq x y z
N MET A 1 5.41 4.12 -15.17
CA MET A 1 3.94 4.08 -15.18
C MET A 1 3.51 2.80 -15.87
N MET A 2 2.42 2.17 -15.41
CA MET A 2 1.87 0.96 -16.04
C MET A 2 1.39 1.29 -17.45
N GLN A 3 1.68 0.40 -18.41
CA GLN A 3 1.40 0.64 -19.83
C GLN A 3 0.01 0.16 -20.26
N ASP A 4 -0.61 -0.69 -19.45
CA ASP A 4 -1.80 -1.49 -19.79
C ASP A 4 -2.97 -1.30 -18.82
N ARG A 5 -2.75 -0.74 -17.62
CA ARG A 5 -3.79 -0.54 -16.60
C ARG A 5 -3.85 0.89 -16.07
N ALA A 6 -5.07 1.35 -15.84
CA ALA A 6 -5.34 2.62 -15.17
C ALA A 6 -4.99 2.52 -13.67
N THR A 7 -4.81 3.65 -12.99
CA THR A 7 -4.46 3.67 -11.56
C THR A 7 -4.99 4.92 -10.86
N THR A 8 -5.07 4.89 -9.54
CA THR A 8 -5.22 6.07 -8.69
C THR A 8 -4.34 5.92 -7.47
N ILE A 9 -4.05 7.00 -6.75
CA ILE A 9 -3.32 6.95 -5.47
C ILE A 9 -4.17 7.60 -4.39
N HIS A 10 -4.52 6.82 -3.37
CA HIS A 10 -5.18 7.30 -2.16
C HIS A 10 -4.19 7.56 -1.03
N TRP A 11 -4.46 8.59 -0.24
CA TRP A 11 -3.60 9.09 0.83
C TRP A 11 -4.22 8.74 2.19
N HIS A 12 -4.00 7.50 2.63
CA HIS A 12 -4.71 6.92 3.76
C HIS A 12 -4.47 7.68 5.07
N GLY A 13 -5.55 8.19 5.66
CA GLY A 13 -5.53 8.95 6.91
C GLY A 13 -5.28 10.45 6.73
N VAL A 14 -5.09 10.94 5.50
CA VAL A 14 -5.04 12.39 5.21
C VAL A 14 -6.45 12.93 5.06
N ILE A 15 -6.76 14.04 5.74
CA ILE A 15 -8.07 14.69 5.64
C ILE A 15 -8.11 15.64 4.44
N MET A 16 -8.93 15.30 3.44
CA MET A 16 -9.08 16.08 2.20
C MET A 16 -10.07 17.26 2.31
N LYS A 17 -9.98 18.06 3.38
CA LYS A 17 -10.97 19.08 3.79
C LYS A 17 -11.31 20.13 2.71
N GLU A 18 -10.39 20.39 1.78
CA GLU A 18 -10.52 21.40 0.73
C GLU A 18 -10.29 20.84 -0.67
N THR A 19 -9.85 19.59 -0.75
CA THR A 19 -9.35 18.95 -1.99
C THR A 19 -9.88 17.52 -2.11
N PRO A 20 -11.22 17.29 -1.98
CA PRO A 20 -11.78 15.94 -2.03
C PRO A 20 -11.48 15.23 -3.35
N HIS A 21 -11.30 15.96 -4.45
CA HIS A 21 -10.92 15.41 -5.76
C HIS A 21 -9.46 14.88 -5.81
N SER A 22 -8.64 15.16 -4.79
CA SER A 22 -7.29 14.61 -4.62
C SER A 22 -7.26 13.42 -3.65
N ASP A 23 -8.43 12.92 -3.21
CA ASP A 23 -8.50 11.77 -2.32
C ASP A 23 -8.08 10.46 -3.00
N GLY A 24 -8.26 10.34 -4.33
CA GLY A 24 -7.71 9.23 -5.10
C GLY A 24 -8.50 7.93 -5.05
N VAL A 25 -9.76 7.96 -4.60
CA VAL A 25 -10.69 6.84 -4.72
C VAL A 25 -11.32 6.88 -6.11
N ALA A 26 -11.00 5.89 -6.94
CA ALA A 26 -11.52 5.75 -8.29
C ALA A 26 -13.04 5.65 -8.30
N GLU A 27 -13.67 6.27 -9.30
CA GLU A 27 -15.12 6.32 -9.52
C GLU A 27 -15.95 6.98 -8.40
N LEU A 28 -15.28 7.50 -7.36
CA LEU A 28 -15.91 8.27 -6.29
C LEU A 28 -15.42 9.71 -6.27
N THR A 29 -14.10 9.89 -6.19
CA THR A 29 -13.48 11.23 -6.05
C THR A 29 -12.80 11.70 -7.32
N GLN A 30 -12.43 10.75 -8.20
CA GLN A 30 -11.89 11.00 -9.53
C GLN A 30 -12.10 9.77 -10.42
N CYS A 31 -12.02 9.95 -11.74
CA CYS A 31 -11.83 8.82 -12.66
C CYS A 31 -10.42 8.23 -12.50
N ALA A 32 -10.26 6.95 -12.84
CA ALA A 32 -8.96 6.31 -12.88
C ALA A 32 -8.02 7.00 -13.91
N ILE A 33 -6.74 7.12 -13.55
CA ILE A 33 -5.70 7.74 -14.39
C ILE A 33 -5.31 6.70 -15.45
N SER A 34 -5.65 6.97 -16.71
CA SER A 34 -5.35 6.07 -17.82
C SER A 34 -3.84 5.92 -18.08
N PRO A 35 -3.38 4.81 -18.68
CA PRO A 35 -1.98 4.64 -19.07
C PRO A 35 -1.44 5.82 -19.88
N GLY A 36 -0.23 6.28 -19.54
CA GLY A 36 0.43 7.41 -20.19
C GLY A 36 -0.10 8.79 -19.78
N ILE A 37 -1.16 8.88 -18.98
CA ILE A 37 -1.70 10.14 -18.48
C ILE A 37 -1.06 10.51 -17.15
N THR A 38 -0.88 11.81 -16.92
CA THR A 38 -0.39 12.36 -15.65
C THR A 38 -1.52 13.08 -14.93
N PHE A 39 -1.66 12.79 -13.63
CA PHE A 39 -2.55 13.50 -12.73
C PHE A 39 -1.72 14.07 -11.57
N ARG A 40 -2.09 15.27 -11.12
CA ARG A 40 -1.40 15.94 -10.01
C ARG A 40 -2.33 16.00 -8.80
N TYR A 41 -2.00 15.23 -7.78
CA TYR A 41 -2.61 15.34 -6.45
C TYR A 41 -2.10 16.60 -5.74
N VAL A 42 -3.02 17.43 -5.24
CA VAL A 42 -2.69 18.63 -4.47
C VAL A 42 -3.61 18.67 -3.26
N PHE A 43 -3.03 18.62 -2.06
CA PHE A 43 -3.76 18.70 -0.81
C PHE A 43 -2.85 19.25 0.29
N LYS A 44 -3.47 19.70 1.38
CA LYS A 44 -2.76 20.11 2.60
C LYS A 44 -2.84 18.98 3.63
N ALA A 45 -1.69 18.54 4.12
CA ALA A 45 -1.64 17.59 5.23
C ALA A 45 -1.86 18.35 6.54
N PHE A 46 -3.10 18.33 7.04
CA PHE A 46 -3.49 19.10 8.23
C PHE A 46 -3.05 18.47 9.54
N LEU A 47 -2.91 17.14 9.58
CA LEU A 47 -2.58 16.39 10.78
C LEU A 47 -1.18 15.80 10.64
N GLY A 48 -0.39 15.96 11.70
CA GLY A 48 0.87 15.24 11.86
C GLY A 48 0.63 13.76 12.17
N GLY A 49 1.57 12.92 11.75
CA GLY A 49 1.53 11.50 12.07
C GLY A 49 2.16 10.60 11.01
N THR A 50 2.07 9.30 11.27
CA THR A 50 2.46 8.25 10.33
C THR A 50 1.23 7.75 9.59
N HIS A 51 1.24 7.97 8.28
CA HIS A 51 0.22 7.59 7.32
C HIS A 51 0.86 6.70 6.24
N PHE A 52 0.07 6.31 5.25
CA PHE A 52 0.58 5.64 4.05
C PHE A 52 -0.25 6.04 2.84
N TRP A 53 0.28 5.81 1.65
CA TRP A 53 -0.45 5.94 0.40
C TRP A 53 -0.52 4.58 -0.28
N HIS A 54 -1.56 4.34 -1.06
CA HIS A 54 -1.67 3.12 -1.85
C HIS A 54 -2.53 3.33 -3.09
N SER A 55 -2.41 2.45 -4.07
CA SER A 55 -3.39 2.44 -5.16
C SER A 55 -4.78 2.12 -4.62
N HIS A 56 -5.76 2.88 -5.07
CA HIS A 56 -7.18 2.63 -4.77
C HIS A 56 -7.97 2.24 -6.02
N GLU A 57 -7.25 1.71 -7.02
CA GLU A 57 -7.80 1.12 -8.25
C GLU A 57 -7.59 -0.39 -8.22
N GLY A 58 -8.70 -1.15 -8.27
CA GLY A 58 -8.69 -2.61 -8.26
C GLY A 58 -7.90 -3.23 -7.10
N LEU A 59 -7.08 -4.23 -7.41
CA LEU A 59 -6.27 -4.99 -6.45
C LEU A 59 -4.80 -4.53 -6.39
N GLN A 60 -4.47 -3.42 -7.07
CA GLN A 60 -3.10 -2.96 -7.26
C GLN A 60 -2.31 -2.71 -5.97
N LYS A 61 -2.98 -2.35 -4.86
CA LYS A 61 -2.36 -2.25 -3.53
C LYS A 61 -1.68 -3.55 -3.13
N MET A 62 -2.34 -4.69 -3.37
CA MET A 62 -1.86 -6.02 -3.00
C MET A 62 -0.67 -6.45 -3.85
N ASP A 63 -0.58 -5.96 -5.09
CA ASP A 63 0.58 -6.16 -5.98
C ASP A 63 1.76 -5.22 -5.63
N GLY A 64 1.66 -4.43 -4.55
CA GLY A 64 2.76 -3.62 -4.04
C GLY A 64 2.72 -2.14 -4.39
N ILE A 65 1.62 -1.59 -4.94
CA ILE A 65 1.47 -0.13 -5.08
C ILE A 65 1.05 0.46 -3.73
N ILE A 66 2.02 0.63 -2.84
CA ILE A 66 1.86 1.16 -1.48
C ILE A 66 3.18 1.77 -0.99
N GLY A 67 3.11 2.76 -0.10
CA GLY A 67 4.29 3.33 0.55
C GLY A 67 3.96 4.18 1.76
N ASN A 68 4.97 4.47 2.57
CA ASN A 68 4.82 5.31 3.76
C ASN A 68 4.58 6.79 3.40
N LEU A 69 3.80 7.48 4.23
CA LEU A 69 3.64 8.93 4.24
C LEU A 69 3.79 9.43 5.68
N VAL A 70 4.88 10.13 5.98
CA VAL A 70 5.08 10.70 7.32
C VAL A 70 4.93 12.21 7.23
N VAL A 71 3.99 12.76 8.00
CA VAL A 71 3.75 14.19 8.12
C VAL A 71 4.34 14.65 9.45
N ARG A 72 5.47 15.34 9.40
CA ARG A 72 6.12 15.91 10.57
C ARG A 72 5.47 17.24 10.94
N VAL A 73 5.41 17.50 12.24
CA VAL A 73 5.02 18.80 12.78
C VAL A 73 6.25 19.55 13.28
N PRO A 74 6.18 20.88 13.43
CA PRO A 74 7.22 21.64 14.09
C PRO A 74 7.48 21.11 15.52
N PRO A 75 8.72 21.15 16.04
CA PRO A 75 9.03 20.68 17.39
C PRO A 75 8.20 21.34 18.49
N GLU A 76 7.74 22.57 18.28
CA GLU A 76 6.91 23.31 19.23
C GLU A 76 5.47 22.75 19.33
N GLU A 77 5.03 22.01 18.31
CA GLU A 77 3.70 21.40 18.22
C GLU A 77 3.71 19.90 18.55
N ASP A 78 4.89 19.27 18.65
CA ASP A 78 5.01 17.86 18.99
C ASP A 78 4.96 17.63 20.52
N VAL A 79 3.82 17.15 20.99
CA VAL A 79 3.58 16.84 22.41
C VAL A 79 4.46 15.71 22.95
N ASN A 80 5.09 14.92 22.09
CA ASN A 80 5.95 13.81 22.46
C ASN A 80 7.44 14.09 22.20
N ILE A 81 7.83 15.33 21.90
CA ILE A 81 9.22 15.68 21.53
C ILE A 81 10.25 15.31 22.60
N SER A 82 9.84 15.22 23.87
CA SER A 82 10.70 14.79 24.99
C SER A 82 10.86 13.29 25.11
N GLU A 83 10.05 12.49 24.41
CA GLU A 83 9.98 11.03 24.55
C GLU A 83 10.93 10.30 23.60
N TYR A 84 11.61 11.02 22.71
CA TYR A 84 12.53 10.44 21.74
C TYR A 84 13.69 11.38 21.42
N ASP A 85 14.86 10.80 21.14
CA ASP A 85 16.04 11.58 20.73
C ASP A 85 16.06 11.86 19.22
N LEU A 86 15.53 10.92 18.41
CA LEU A 86 15.66 10.93 16.96
C LEU A 86 14.39 10.45 16.24
N ASP A 87 13.89 11.27 15.32
CA ASP A 87 12.87 10.89 14.31
C ASP A 87 13.53 10.70 12.93
N LEU A 88 14.11 9.52 12.73
CA LEU A 88 14.77 9.14 11.49
C LEU A 88 13.80 8.41 10.55
N ARG A 89 14.05 8.49 9.23
CA ARG A 89 13.21 7.80 8.22
C ARG A 89 13.26 6.28 8.39
N GLU A 90 14.37 5.78 8.90
CA GLU A 90 14.66 4.38 9.20
C GLU A 90 13.78 3.83 10.34
N HIS A 91 13.20 4.69 11.17
CA HIS A 91 12.26 4.30 12.23
C HIS A 91 10.84 4.02 11.69
N THR A 92 10.59 4.25 10.40
CA THR A 92 9.29 3.92 9.80
C THR A 92 9.26 2.47 9.29
N LEU A 93 8.25 1.72 9.73
CA LEU A 93 8.00 0.34 9.31
C LEU A 93 6.68 0.26 8.52
N LEU A 94 6.78 -0.15 7.26
CA LEU A 94 5.64 -0.62 6.47
C LEU A 94 5.57 -2.14 6.56
N ILE A 95 4.45 -2.66 7.07
CA ILE A 95 4.21 -4.10 7.15
C ILE A 95 3.16 -4.46 6.10
N THR A 96 3.51 -5.36 5.19
CA THR A 96 2.57 -5.90 4.21
C THR A 96 2.62 -7.42 4.22
N ASP A 97 1.52 -8.06 3.89
CA ASP A 97 1.57 -9.44 3.43
C ASP A 97 1.98 -9.47 1.94
N TRP A 98 2.37 -10.64 1.45
CA TRP A 98 2.80 -10.80 0.06
C TRP A 98 2.35 -12.13 -0.51
N ILE A 99 1.92 -12.07 -1.77
CA ILE A 99 1.44 -13.21 -2.55
C ILE A 99 2.34 -13.36 -3.77
N HIS A 100 2.72 -14.59 -4.08
CA HIS A 100 3.65 -14.88 -5.19
C HIS A 100 2.96 -14.95 -6.56
N ASP A 101 1.64 -14.81 -6.58
CA ASP A 101 0.82 -14.71 -7.79
C ASP A 101 0.31 -13.27 -7.93
N LEU A 102 0.05 -12.83 -9.16
CA LEU A 102 -0.69 -11.59 -9.37
C LEU A 102 -2.08 -11.68 -8.74
N THR A 103 -2.53 -10.61 -8.12
CA THR A 103 -3.76 -10.63 -7.33
C THR A 103 -5.01 -10.83 -8.20
N ASP A 104 -5.00 -10.34 -9.45
CA ASP A 104 -6.06 -10.58 -10.44
C ASP A 104 -6.18 -12.05 -10.88
N ASP A 105 -5.09 -12.82 -10.85
CA ASP A 105 -5.13 -14.26 -11.14
C ASP A 105 -5.68 -15.07 -9.95
N ARG A 106 -5.58 -14.50 -8.76
CA ARG A 106 -5.90 -15.17 -7.50
C ARG A 106 -7.30 -14.87 -6.98
N LEU A 107 -7.79 -13.64 -7.18
CA LEU A 107 -9.07 -13.17 -6.65
C LEU A 107 -10.11 -12.99 -7.77
N PRO A 108 -11.41 -13.24 -7.50
CA PRO A 108 -12.01 -13.65 -6.22
C PRO A 108 -11.80 -15.14 -5.87
N GLY A 109 -11.09 -15.88 -6.70
CA GLY A 109 -10.65 -17.25 -6.41
C GLY A 109 -9.93 -17.86 -7.61
N VAL A 110 -8.89 -18.66 -7.35
CA VAL A 110 -8.25 -19.51 -8.37
C VAL A 110 -9.33 -20.45 -8.92
N ARG A 111 -9.73 -20.27 -10.19
CA ARG A 111 -10.85 -21.00 -10.84
C ARG A 111 -10.71 -22.55 -10.81
N HIS A 112 -9.57 -23.09 -10.36
CA HIS A 112 -9.18 -24.49 -10.57
C HIS A 112 -8.63 -25.27 -9.34
N ARG A 113 -8.77 -24.83 -8.08
CA ARG A 113 -8.29 -25.63 -6.92
C ARG A 113 -9.37 -25.98 -5.89
N LEU A 114 -9.49 -27.28 -5.62
CA LEU A 114 -10.55 -27.98 -4.87
C LEU A 114 -10.54 -27.80 -3.34
N ASN A 115 -9.76 -26.89 -2.75
CA ASN A 115 -9.70 -26.71 -1.28
C ASN A 115 -9.81 -25.22 -0.91
N ALA A 116 -11.03 -24.77 -0.63
CA ALA A 116 -11.42 -23.37 -0.40
C ALA A 116 -10.80 -22.69 0.84
N THR A 117 -10.10 -23.41 1.72
CA THR A 117 -9.64 -22.89 3.02
C THR A 117 -8.22 -22.31 3.03
N SER A 118 -7.42 -22.54 1.98
CA SER A 118 -6.05 -22.01 1.87
C SER A 118 -5.89 -20.87 0.84
N GLN A 119 -6.99 -20.46 0.20
CA GLN A 119 -6.95 -19.68 -1.04
C GLN A 119 -6.51 -18.21 -0.85
N HIS A 120 -6.67 -17.64 0.34
CA HIS A 120 -6.32 -16.24 0.63
C HIS A 120 -5.17 -16.07 1.61
N ARG A 121 -4.39 -17.12 1.90
CA ARG A 121 -3.21 -16.99 2.76
C ARG A 121 -2.03 -16.40 1.98
N PRO A 122 -1.34 -15.37 2.49
CA PRO A 122 -0.12 -14.88 1.88
C PRO A 122 1.00 -15.90 1.99
N ASN A 123 1.97 -15.81 1.08
CA ASN A 123 3.16 -16.65 1.07
C ASN A 123 4.12 -16.24 2.21
N ASN A 124 4.23 -14.95 2.48
CA ASN A 124 5.07 -14.37 3.50
C ASN A 124 4.61 -12.95 3.87
N PHE A 125 5.26 -12.37 4.87
CA PHE A 125 5.13 -10.96 5.23
C PHE A 125 6.41 -10.21 4.85
N LEU A 126 6.26 -8.94 4.51
CA LEU A 126 7.32 -8.01 4.22
C LEU A 126 7.38 -6.93 5.29
N LEU A 127 8.59 -6.60 5.71
CA LEU A 127 8.93 -5.41 6.48
C LEU A 127 9.70 -4.49 5.53
N ASN A 128 9.15 -3.31 5.24
CA ASN A 128 9.72 -2.36 4.27
C ASN A 128 10.06 -3.01 2.92
N GLY A 129 9.18 -3.90 2.44
CA GLY A 129 9.34 -4.59 1.16
C GLY A 129 10.25 -5.82 1.18
N ILE A 130 10.83 -6.19 2.33
CA ILE A 130 11.74 -7.34 2.46
C ILE A 130 11.12 -8.39 3.38
N GLY A 131 11.10 -9.64 2.93
CA GLY A 131 10.59 -10.77 3.72
C GLY A 131 11.29 -12.07 3.39
N ARG A 132 11.21 -13.03 4.31
CA ARG A 132 11.75 -14.38 4.11
C ARG A 132 10.63 -15.32 3.66
N TYR A 133 10.94 -16.16 2.68
CA TYR A 133 10.10 -17.28 2.28
C TYR A 133 10.95 -18.55 2.25
N VAL A 134 10.44 -19.64 2.84
CA VAL A 134 11.12 -20.95 2.85
C VAL A 134 10.31 -21.90 1.98
N VAL A 135 10.91 -22.36 0.89
CA VAL A 135 10.36 -23.46 0.10
C VAL A 135 10.75 -24.76 0.80
N SER A 136 9.78 -25.54 1.25
CA SER A 136 10.05 -26.91 1.70
C SER A 136 10.27 -27.80 0.47
N ASP A 137 11.50 -28.27 0.24
CA ASP A 137 11.77 -29.28 -0.78
C ASP A 137 11.11 -30.60 -0.37
N MET A 138 9.92 -30.89 -0.89
CA MET A 138 9.29 -32.22 -0.73
C MET A 138 9.81 -33.25 -1.73
N ASN A 139 10.98 -33.06 -2.35
CA ASN A 139 11.55 -33.98 -3.35
C ASN A 139 13.03 -34.30 -3.11
N ILE A 140 13.39 -34.73 -1.90
CA ILE A 140 14.57 -35.59 -1.73
C ILE A 140 14.06 -37.01 -1.49
N LEU A 141 13.93 -37.76 -2.58
CA LEU A 141 13.75 -39.21 -2.57
C LEU A 141 14.92 -39.83 -1.78
N ARG A 142 14.60 -40.65 -0.78
CA ARG A 142 15.45 -41.74 -0.32
C ARG A 142 14.83 -43.05 -0.76
#